data_AF-A0A537K1H0-F1
#
_entry.id   AF-A0A537K1H0-F1
#
_cell.length_a   1.000
_cell.length_b   1.000
_cell.length_c   1.000
_cell.angle_alpha   90.00
_cell.angle_beta   90.00
_cell.angle_gamma   90.00
#
_symmetry.space_group_name_H-M   'P 1'
#
loop_
_entity.id
_entity.type
_entity.pdbx_description
1 polymer ?
#
loop_
_entity_poly.entity_id
_entity_poly.type
_entity_poly.pdbx_seq_one_letter_code
_entity_poly.pdbx_strand_id
1 'polypeptide(L)'
;YGDEPSVNTTLLEGKVIVSRESGSPEVGKTGSLELKPGEQARLMENGELKIESNVDVNEVVAWTSGLFTFRDAQIENVMRQLVRWYNVEIVYEAKPKLLHYLEQTNEVHFKVDGRRIVVSR
;
A
#
# COMPACT_ATOMS: atom_id res chain seq x y z
N TYR A 1 -8.47 -2.50 -8.38
CA TYR A 1 -7.82 -1.91 -7.20
C TYR A 1 -7.79 -0.40 -7.41
N GLY A 2 -8.86 0.30 -7.05
CA GLY A 2 -8.96 1.76 -7.27
C GLY A 2 -8.21 2.58 -6.20
N ASP A 3 -7.62 1.88 -5.25
CA ASP A 3 -6.97 2.39 -4.05
C ASP A 3 -5.44 2.28 -4.12
N GLU A 4 -4.88 1.79 -5.24
CA GLU A 4 -3.42 1.68 -5.45
C GLU A 4 -3.00 2.52 -6.65
N PRO A 5 -1.86 3.25 -6.56
CA PRO A 5 -1.36 4.07 -7.66
C PRO A 5 -0.83 3.24 -8.84
N SER A 6 -0.58 1.94 -8.64
CA SER A 6 -0.17 1.01 -9.69
C SER A 6 -0.60 -0.43 -9.43
N VAL A 7 -0.71 -1.20 -10.51
CA VAL A 7 -0.84 -2.66 -10.49
C VAL A 7 0.51 -3.27 -10.84
N ASN A 8 1.00 -4.17 -10.00
CA ASN A 8 2.33 -4.74 -10.17
C ASN A 8 2.26 -6.26 -10.36
N THR A 9 3.14 -6.82 -11.19
CA THR A 9 3.28 -8.26 -11.43
C THR A 9 4.75 -8.62 -11.45
N THR A 10 5.20 -9.46 -10.51
CA THR A 10 6.60 -9.89 -10.40
C THR A 10 6.74 -11.35 -10.79
N LEU A 11 7.73 -11.68 -11.62
CA LEU A 11 8.00 -13.04 -12.05
C LEU A 11 9.08 -13.70 -11.16
N LEU A 12 8.72 -14.79 -10.49
CA LEU A 12 9.67 -15.59 -9.69
C LEU A 12 10.38 -16.65 -10.54
N GLU A 13 9.61 -17.40 -11.32
CA GLU A 13 10.10 -18.48 -12.18
C GLU A 13 9.18 -18.68 -13.39
N GLY A 14 9.70 -19.31 -14.45
CA GLY A 14 8.93 -19.55 -15.66
C GLY A 14 8.90 -18.35 -16.61
N LYS A 15 7.73 -18.07 -17.19
CA LYS A 15 7.56 -17.08 -18.25
C LYS A 15 6.21 -16.38 -18.16
N VAL A 16 6.21 -15.05 -18.11
CA VAL A 16 4.99 -14.23 -18.09
C VAL A 16 5.08 -13.14 -19.16
N ILE A 17 3.99 -12.94 -19.90
CA ILE A 17 3.81 -11.82 -20.82
C ILE A 17 2.68 -10.97 -20.27
N VAL A 18 2.98 -9.72 -19.96
CA VAL A 18 2.00 -8.73 -19.47
C VAL A 18 1.57 -7.88 -20.65
N SER A 19 0.27 -7.72 -20.83
CA SER A 19 -0.29 -6.83 -21.85
C SER A 19 -1.37 -5.95 -21.25
N ARG A 20 -1.47 -4.73 -21.75
CA ARG A 20 -2.56 -3.81 -21.42
C ARG A 20 -3.68 -3.98 -22.44
N GLU A 21 -4.91 -4.11 -21.95
CA GLU A 21 -6.09 -4.09 -22.82
C GLU A 21 -6.26 -2.69 -23.43
N SER A 22 -6.31 -2.63 -24.76
CA SER A 22 -6.37 -1.37 -25.50
C SER A 22 -7.80 -0.82 -25.52
N GLY A 23 -8.11 0.04 -24.55
CA GLY A 23 -9.36 0.81 -24.50
C GLY A 23 -9.18 2.33 -24.54
N SER A 24 -7.94 2.82 -24.64
CA SER A 24 -7.63 4.27 -24.56
C SER A 24 -6.98 4.74 -25.88
N PRO A 25 -7.60 5.65 -26.63
CA PRO A 25 -7.18 5.99 -28.00
C PRO A 25 -5.88 6.81 -28.09
N GLU A 26 -5.26 7.20 -26.97
CA GLU A 26 -4.17 8.20 -26.97
C GLU A 26 -2.76 7.68 -26.65
N VAL A 27 -2.57 6.39 -26.38
CA VAL A 27 -1.22 5.82 -26.20
C VAL A 27 -0.98 4.72 -27.21
N GLY A 28 -0.48 5.12 -28.39
CA GLY A 28 -0.06 4.21 -29.44
C GLY A 28 1.07 3.30 -28.99
N LYS A 29 0.71 2.10 -28.53
CA LYS A 29 1.41 0.81 -28.71
C LYS A 29 0.72 -0.21 -27.79
N THR A 30 0.17 -1.26 -28.39
CA THR A 30 -0.16 -2.52 -27.72
C THR A 30 1.15 -3.14 -27.21
N GLY A 31 1.68 -2.59 -26.12
CA GLY A 31 2.96 -3.02 -25.54
C GLY A 31 2.74 -4.27 -24.70
N SER A 32 2.99 -5.45 -25.28
CA SER A 32 3.22 -6.65 -24.49
C SER A 32 4.66 -6.62 -23.97
N LEU A 33 4.84 -6.82 -22.68
CA LEU A 33 6.14 -6.91 -22.02
C LEU A 33 6.34 -8.35 -21.53
N GLU A 34 7.41 -8.98 -21.99
CA GLU A 34 7.84 -10.29 -21.46
C GLU A 34 8.72 -10.04 -20.24
N LEU A 35 8.35 -10.66 -19.11
CA LEU A 35 9.14 -10.62 -17.88
C LEU A 35 10.14 -11.78 -17.87
N LYS A 36 11.34 -11.48 -17.39
CA LYS A 36 12.32 -12.48 -16.95
C LYS A 36 12.19 -12.73 -15.44
N PRO A 37 12.59 -13.92 -14.95
CA PRO A 37 12.68 -14.16 -13.51
C PRO A 37 13.45 -13.05 -12.79
N GLY A 38 12.86 -12.49 -11.74
CA GLY A 38 13.39 -11.36 -10.98
C GLY A 38 12.88 -9.98 -11.43
N GLU A 39 12.14 -9.89 -12.54
CA GLU A 39 11.58 -8.62 -13.03
C GLU A 39 10.13 -8.40 -12.57
N GLN A 40 9.75 -7.12 -12.46
CA GLN A 40 8.39 -6.68 -12.17
C GLN A 40 7.85 -5.80 -13.28
N ALA A 41 6.66 -6.12 -13.78
CA ALA A 41 5.86 -5.18 -14.56
C ALA A 41 5.09 -4.26 -13.61
N ARG A 42 5.11 -2.96 -13.87
CA ARG A 42 4.35 -1.94 -13.14
C ARG A 42 3.48 -1.17 -14.11
N LEU A 43 2.17 -1.28 -13.92
CA LEU A 43 1.13 -0.53 -14.64
C LEU A 43 0.65 0.63 -13.76
N MET A 44 0.98 1.85 -14.13
CA MET A 44 0.54 3.05 -13.41
C MET A 44 -0.89 3.45 -13.80
N GLU A 45 -1.54 4.26 -12.98
CA GLU A 45 -2.90 4.76 -13.21
C GLU A 45 -3.04 5.57 -14.52
N ASN A 46 -1.98 6.30 -14.92
CA ASN A 46 -1.92 6.98 -16.22
C ASN A 46 -1.82 6.00 -17.43
N GLY A 47 -1.77 4.70 -17.15
CA GLY A 47 -1.71 3.63 -18.13
C GLY A 47 -0.29 3.32 -18.65
N GLU A 48 0.74 3.96 -18.10
CA GLU A 48 2.13 3.64 -18.41
C GLU A 48 2.49 2.25 -17.86
N LEU A 49 3.04 1.39 -18.72
CA LEU A 49 3.53 0.06 -18.36
C LEU A 49 5.06 0.02 -18.48
N LYS A 50 5.74 -0.32 -17.38
CA LYS A 50 7.22 -0.39 -17.29
C LYS A 50 7.69 -1.71 -16.70
N ILE A 51 8.93 -2.11 -17.05
CA ILE A 51 9.67 -3.17 -16.36
C ILE A 51 10.63 -2.53 -15.36
N GLU A 52 10.62 -3.04 -14.13
CA GLU A 52 11.60 -2.77 -13.08
C GLU A 52 12.45 -4.04 -12.86
N SER A 53 13.76 -3.94 -13.03
CA SER A 53 14.70 -5.07 -12.95
C SER A 53 15.48 -5.17 -11.62
N ASN A 54 15.33 -4.18 -10.73
CA ASN A 54 16.03 -4.09 -9.45
C ASN A 54 15.10 -4.34 -8.25
N VAL A 55 14.11 -5.21 -8.44
CA VAL A 55 13.10 -5.49 -7.43
C VAL A 55 13.64 -6.49 -6.42
N ASP A 56 13.47 -6.18 -5.13
CA ASP A 56 13.72 -7.16 -4.08
C ASP A 56 12.58 -8.18 -4.06
N VAL A 57 12.80 -9.28 -4.77
CA VAL A 57 11.83 -10.37 -4.87
C VAL A 57 11.44 -10.93 -3.51
N ASN A 58 12.38 -10.94 -2.54
CA ASN A 58 12.09 -11.45 -1.20
C ASN A 58 11.09 -10.56 -0.47
N GLU A 59 11.18 -9.24 -0.64
CA GLU A 59 10.22 -8.29 -0.10
C GLU A 59 8.83 -8.48 -0.72
N VAL A 60 8.76 -8.69 -2.04
CA VAL A 60 7.49 -8.89 -2.76
C VAL A 60 6.76 -10.14 -2.29
N VAL A 61 7.48 -11.22 -1.99
CA VAL A 61 6.87 -12.50 -1.56
C VAL A 61 6.77 -12.66 -0.05
N ALA A 62 7.37 -11.77 0.75
CA ALA A 62 7.43 -11.92 2.21
C ALA A 62 6.05 -12.16 2.84
N TRP A 63 5.00 -11.51 2.30
CA TRP A 63 3.62 -11.65 2.79
C TRP A 63 3.14 -13.11 2.78
N THR A 64 3.62 -13.93 1.83
CA THR A 64 3.25 -15.36 1.71
C THR A 64 3.71 -16.18 2.92
N SER A 65 4.76 -15.69 3.61
CA SER A 65 5.30 -16.29 4.83
C SER A 65 4.84 -15.54 6.09
N GLY A 66 3.84 -14.67 5.97
CA GLY A 66 3.34 -13.83 7.07
C GLY A 66 4.32 -12.73 7.50
N LEU A 67 5.34 -12.45 6.70
CA LEU A 67 6.33 -11.41 6.98
C LEU A 67 6.03 -10.18 6.13
N PHE A 68 6.06 -9.01 6.75
CA PHE A 68 5.96 -7.74 6.03
C PHE A 68 7.26 -6.97 6.25
N THR A 69 7.94 -6.62 5.15
CA THR A 69 9.11 -5.76 5.19
C THR A 69 8.75 -4.44 4.54
N PHE A 70 9.10 -3.34 5.19
CA PHE A 70 8.88 -2.00 4.69
C PHE A 70 10.15 -1.19 4.91
N ARG A 71 10.72 -0.65 3.83
CA ARG A 71 11.86 0.27 3.91
C ARG A 71 11.42 1.65 3.46
N ASP A 72 11.61 2.65 4.33
CA ASP A 72 11.25 4.06 4.06
C ASP A 72 9.80 4.25 3.56
N ALA A 73 8.89 3.36 3.94
CA ALA A 73 7.50 3.38 3.51
C ALA A 73 6.69 4.37 4.35
N GLN A 74 5.83 5.15 3.68
CA GLN A 74 4.82 5.95 4.37
C GLN A 74 3.83 5.05 5.12
N ILE A 75 3.39 5.47 6.31
CA ILE A 75 2.54 4.66 7.19
C ILE A 75 1.21 4.30 6.51
N GLU A 76 0.70 5.16 5.64
CA GLU A 76 -0.50 4.94 4.84
C GLU A 76 -0.35 3.71 3.94
N ASN A 77 0.84 3.47 3.38
CA ASN A 77 1.12 2.33 2.52
C ASN A 77 1.17 1.03 3.34
N VAL A 78 1.79 1.08 4.53
CA VAL A 78 1.85 -0.05 5.48
C VAL A 78 0.44 -0.47 5.90
N MET A 79 -0.38 0.51 6.32
CA MET A 79 -1.74 0.27 6.79
C MET A 79 -2.64 -0.29 5.69
N ARG A 80 -2.49 0.17 4.44
CA ARG A 80 -3.23 -0.39 3.29
C ARG A 80 -2.94 -1.86 3.05
N GLN A 81 -1.69 -2.31 3.27
CA GLN A 81 -1.37 -3.73 3.19
C GLN A 81 -2.08 -4.54 4.28
N LEU A 82 -2.16 -4.03 5.51
CA LEU A 82 -2.86 -4.71 6.61
C LEU A 82 -4.35 -4.90 6.33
N VAL A 83 -5.03 -3.88 5.77
CA VAL A 83 -6.44 -3.96 5.37
C VAL A 83 -6.67 -5.15 4.43
N ARG A 84 -5.76 -5.36 3.46
CA ARG A 84 -5.88 -6.43 2.45
C ARG A 84 -5.66 -7.83 3.00
N TRP A 85 -4.61 -8.00 3.80
CA TRP A 85 -4.19 -9.32 4.29
C TRP A 85 -5.05 -9.82 5.44
N TYR A 86 -5.49 -8.92 6.31
CA TYR A 86 -6.22 -9.27 7.53
C TYR A 86 -7.69 -8.90 7.49
N ASN A 87 -8.16 -8.30 6.38
CA ASN A 87 -9.56 -7.87 6.21
C ASN A 87 -10.06 -7.02 7.39
N VAL A 88 -9.28 -6.00 7.75
CA VAL A 88 -9.55 -5.07 8.86
C VAL A 88 -9.88 -3.67 8.34
N GLU A 89 -10.64 -2.90 9.12
CA GLU A 89 -10.87 -1.47 8.87
C GLU A 89 -9.83 -0.64 9.62
N ILE A 90 -9.27 0.40 8.97
CA ILE A 90 -8.33 1.33 9.58
C ILE A 90 -8.92 2.74 9.59
N VAL A 91 -9.02 3.33 10.78
CA VAL A 91 -9.55 4.68 11.00
C VAL A 91 -8.41 5.59 11.49
N TYR A 92 -8.19 6.69 10.77
CA TYR A 92 -7.23 7.72 11.16
C TYR A 92 -7.93 8.78 11.99
N GLU A 93 -7.77 8.73 13.31
CA GLU A 93 -8.29 9.76 14.20
C GLU A 93 -7.33 10.95 14.33
N ALA A 94 -7.77 12.14 13.95
CA ALA A 94 -7.07 13.36 14.25
C ALA A 94 -7.40 13.83 15.68
N LYS A 95 -6.62 13.38 16.66
CA LYS A 95 -6.68 13.94 18.02
C LYS A 95 -5.77 15.19 18.13
N PRO A 96 -6.20 16.26 18.82
CA PRO A 96 -5.30 17.35 19.19
C PRO A 96 -4.07 16.82 19.93
N LYS A 97 -2.87 17.30 19.57
CA LYS A 97 -1.60 16.86 20.20
C LYS A 97 -1.63 16.88 21.72
N LEU A 98 -2.30 17.87 22.31
CA LEU A 98 -2.46 17.96 23.76
C LEU A 98 -3.17 16.74 24.35
N LEU A 99 -4.26 16.28 23.74
CA LEU A 99 -4.99 15.10 24.21
C LEU A 99 -4.13 13.84 24.07
N HIS A 100 -3.36 13.73 22.99
CA HIS A 100 -2.41 12.64 22.81
C HIS A 100 -1.35 12.60 23.94
N TYR A 101 -0.77 13.75 24.29
CA TYR A 101 0.20 13.81 25.40
C TYR A 101 -0.41 13.45 26.75
N LEU A 102 -1.63 13.91 27.03
CA LEU A 102 -2.34 13.56 28.26
C LEU A 102 -2.67 12.06 28.36
N GLU A 103 -2.99 11.41 27.23
CA GLU A 103 -3.20 9.96 27.17
C GLU A 103 -1.91 9.18 27.48
N GLN A 104 -0.76 9.71 27.06
CA GLN A 104 0.55 9.10 27.34
C GLN A 104 1.00 9.22 28.81
N THR A 105 0.52 10.21 29.58
CA THR A 105 0.90 10.31 31.00
C THR A 105 0.22 9.24 31.86
N ASN A 106 -0.89 8.65 31.39
CA ASN A 106 -1.73 7.72 32.16
C ASN A 106 -2.32 8.31 33.46
N GLU A 107 -2.15 9.60 33.71
CA GLU A 107 -2.63 10.29 34.92
C GLU A 107 -3.97 11.01 34.71
N VAL A 108 -4.32 11.27 33.44
CA VAL A 108 -5.52 12.04 33.07
C VAL A 108 -6.37 11.18 32.15
N HIS A 109 -7.57 10.83 32.62
CA HIS A 109 -8.56 10.14 31.81
C HIS A 109 -9.54 11.15 31.22
N PHE A 110 -9.83 11.02 29.92
CA PHE A 110 -10.79 11.89 29.24
C PHE A 110 -11.59 11.13 28.18
N LYS A 111 -12.76 11.66 27.84
CA LYS A 111 -13.59 11.21 26.72
C LYS A 111 -13.94 12.38 25.81
N VAL A 112 -13.97 12.13 24.51
CA VAL A 112 -14.37 13.10 23.48
C VAL A 112 -15.73 12.68 22.92
N ASP A 113 -16.71 13.58 22.98
CA ASP A 113 -18.04 13.39 22.40
C ASP A 113 -18.38 14.63 21.54
N GLY A 114 -18.17 14.50 20.22
CA GLY A 114 -18.28 15.60 19.27
C GLY A 114 -17.37 16.77 19.63
N ARG A 115 -17.97 17.90 20.06
CA ARG A 115 -17.26 19.12 20.48
C ARG A 115 -17.02 19.21 21.99
N ARG A 116 -17.37 18.18 22.76
CA ARG A 116 -17.27 18.18 24.23
C ARG A 116 -16.15 17.25 24.68
N ILE A 117 -15.30 17.72 25.60
CA ILE A 117 -14.27 16.93 26.28
C ILE A 117 -14.67 16.81 27.75
N VAL A 118 -14.77 15.59 28.26
CA VAL A 118 -15.03 15.32 29.67
C VAL A 118 -13.76 14.75 30.27
N VAL A 119 -13.26 15.38 31.34
CA VAL A 119 -12.06 14.95 32.07
C VAL A 119 -12.49 14.32 33.39
N SER A 120 -11.98 13.13 33.69
CA SER A 120 -12.15 12.44 34.96
C SER A 120 -10.79 12.33 35.66
N ARG A 121 -10.81 12.50 36.98
CA ARG A 121 -9.68 12.15 37.86
C ARG A 121 -9.79 10.71 38.29
#